data_AF-A0A8I1MQ04-F1
#
_entry.id   AF-A0A8I1MQ04-F1
#
_cell.length_a   1.000
_cell.length_b   1.000
_cell.length_c   1.000
_cell.angle_alpha   90.00
_cell.angle_beta   90.00
_cell.angle_gamma   90.00
#
_symmetry.space_group_name_H-M   'P 1'
#
loop_
_entity.id
_entity.type
_entity.pdbx_description
1 polymer ?
#
loop_
_entity_poly.entity_id
_entity_poly.type
_entity_poly.pdbx_seq_one_letter_code
_entity_poly.pdbx_strand_id
1 'polypeptide(L)'
;MNNLLLAQASLDGAMSEGLGIIARFLFIIAVVVIAHGGWQIRSGNADQGKMSIVGGLLLGLAVVIAEALFNAGGMPTIGISR
;
A
#
# COMPACT_ATOMS: atom_id res chain seq x y z
N MET A 1 1.60 36.26 2.63
CA MET A 1 1.90 35.17 1.68
C MET A 1 2.77 34.05 2.26
N ASN A 2 3.77 34.33 3.12
CA ASN A 2 4.57 33.25 3.75
C ASN A 2 3.78 32.24 4.59
N ASN A 3 2.77 32.66 5.35
CA ASN A 3 2.00 31.71 6.20
C ASN A 3 1.18 30.70 5.39
N LEU A 4 0.77 31.04 4.16
CA LEU A 4 0.03 30.12 3.29
C LEU A 4 0.95 29.05 2.68
N LEU A 5 2.17 29.44 2.30
CA LEU A 5 3.20 28.50 1.83
C LEU A 5 3.65 27.53 2.93
N LEU A 6 3.82 28.03 4.16
CA LEU A 6 4.17 27.22 5.33
C LEU A 6 3.04 26.24 5.70
N ALA A 7 1.78 26.69 5.62
CA ALA A 7 0.62 25.84 5.85
C ALA A 7 0.52 24.71 4.81
N GLN A 8 0.73 25.01 3.52
CA GLN A 8 0.69 24.01 2.46
C GLN A 8 1.80 22.96 2.64
N ALA A 9 3.04 23.38 2.94
CA ALA A 9 4.14 22.45 3.20
C ALA A 9 3.88 21.52 4.41
N SER A 10 3.23 22.04 5.46
CA SER A 10 2.85 21.22 6.62
C SER A 10 1.76 20.20 6.30
N LEU A 11 0.83 20.55 5.41
CA LEU A 11 -0.25 19.68 4.98
C LEU A 11 0.28 18.53 4.09
N ASP A 12 1.17 18.85 3.15
CA ASP A 12 1.83 17.87 2.29
C ASP A 12 2.69 16.88 3.10
N GLY A 13 3.37 17.38 4.14
CA GLY A 13 4.12 16.55 5.08
C GLY A 13 3.24 15.58 5.87
N ALA A 14 2.14 16.07 6.45
CA ALA A 14 1.19 15.25 7.20
C ALA A 14 0.50 14.19 6.33
N MET A 15 0.21 14.53 5.06
CA MET A 15 -0.32 13.60 4.06
C MET A 15 0.68 12.49 3.72
N SER A 16 1.97 12.81 3.58
CA SER A 16 3.05 11.83 3.34
C SER A 16 3.19 10.83 4.50
N GLU A 17 3.18 11.32 5.74
CA GLU A 17 3.24 10.46 6.93
C GLU A 17 2.01 9.53 7.04
N GLY A 18 0.81 10.09 6.82
CA GLY A 18 -0.43 9.31 6.82
C GLY A 18 -0.44 8.20 5.77
N LEU A 19 0.02 8.50 4.55
CA LEU A 19 0.14 7.52 3.46
C LEU A 19 1.15 6.42 3.81
N GLY A 20 2.27 6.78 4.45
CA GLY A 20 3.27 5.82 4.93
C GLY A 20 2.73 4.85 5.97
N ILE A 21 1.88 5.31 6.89
CA ILE A 21 1.23 4.45 7.90
C ILE A 21 0.25 3.48 7.24
N ILE A 22 -0.58 3.97 6.31
CA ILE A 22 -1.54 3.14 5.58
C ILE A 22 -0.82 2.05 4.77
N ALA A 23 0.27 2.40 4.10
CA ALA A 23 1.10 1.46 3.35
C ALA A 23 1.64 0.32 4.24
N ARG A 24 2.12 0.64 5.44
CA ARG A 24 2.59 -0.35 6.42
C ARG A 24 1.46 -1.25 6.90
N PHE A 25 0.27 -0.70 7.14
CA PHE A 25 -0.91 -1.49 7.54
C PHE A 25 -1.34 -2.46 6.44
N LEU A 26 -1.41 -2.00 5.19
CA LEU A 26 -1.73 -2.84 4.03
C LEU A 26 -0.71 -3.96 3.85
N PHE A 27 0.57 -3.68 4.08
CA PHE A 27 1.63 -4.69 4.04
C PHE A 27 1.43 -5.78 5.11
N ILE A 28 1.07 -5.41 6.34
CA ILE A 28 0.80 -6.39 7.41
C ILE A 28 -0.38 -7.29 7.01
N ILE A 29 -1.46 -6.70 6.49
CA ILE A 29 -2.64 -7.45 6.02
C ILE A 29 -2.24 -8.41 4.88
N ALA A 30 -1.45 -7.94 3.92
CA ALA A 30 -0.95 -8.76 2.83
C ALA A 30 -0.20 -10.02 3.34
N VAL A 31 0.69 -9.86 4.32
CA VAL A 31 1.42 -10.98 4.93
C VAL A 31 0.47 -11.99 5.59
N VAL A 32 -0.53 -11.51 6.33
CA VAL A 32 -1.52 -12.39 6.98
C VAL A 32 -2.33 -13.19 5.95
N VAL A 33 -2.75 -12.53 4.86
CA VAL A 33 -3.53 -13.16 3.78
C VAL A 33 -2.70 -14.22 3.04
N ILE A 34 -1.40 -13.97 2.82
CA ILE A 34 -0.48 -14.96 2.23
C ILE A 34 -0.29 -16.15 3.17
N ALA A 35 -0.08 -15.90 4.47
CA ALA A 35 0.07 -16.96 5.47
C ALA A 35 -1.18 -17.83 5.57
N HIS A 36 -2.37 -17.21 5.56
CA HIS A 36 -3.65 -17.92 5.51
C HIS A 36 -3.78 -18.76 4.24
N GLY A 37 -3.35 -18.24 3.09
CA GLY A 37 -3.30 -18.99 1.84
C GLY A 37 -2.41 -20.23 1.92
N GLY A 38 -1.24 -20.13 2.56
CA GLY A 38 -0.36 -21.27 2.82
C GLY A 38 -1.02 -22.34 3.71
N TRP A 39 -1.77 -21.92 4.73
CA TRP A 39 -2.55 -22.85 5.56
C TRP A 39 -3.66 -23.56 4.78
N GLN A 40 -4.37 -22.84 3.91
CA GLN A 40 -5.41 -23.41 3.03
C GLN A 40 -4.85 -24.44 2.05
N ILE A 41 -3.65 -24.21 1.51
CA ILE A 41 -2.96 -25.21 0.66
C ILE A 41 -2.65 -26.46 1.49
N ARG A 42 -2.13 -26.28 2.71
CA ARG A 42 -1.80 -27.39 3.61
C ARG A 42 -3.04 -28.19 4.04
N SER A 43 -4.20 -27.55 4.19
CA SER A 43 -5.45 -28.20 4.56
C SER A 43 -6.16 -28.92 3.39
N GLY A 44 -5.57 -28.92 2.20
CA GLY A 44 -6.10 -29.60 1.01
C GLY A 44 -6.95 -28.71 0.10
N ASN A 45 -7.13 -27.43 0.45
CA ASN A 45 -7.86 -26.46 -0.37
C ASN A 45 -6.89 -25.59 -1.21
N ALA A 46 -6.22 -26.23 -2.15
CA ALA A 46 -5.17 -25.58 -2.95
C ALA A 46 -5.70 -24.42 -3.81
N ASP A 47 -6.93 -24.50 -4.33
CA ASP A 47 -7.49 -23.47 -5.21
C ASP A 47 -7.80 -22.18 -4.44
N GLN A 48 -8.43 -22.28 -3.27
CA GLN A 48 -8.62 -21.10 -2.42
C GLN A 48 -7.28 -20.56 -1.88
N GLY A 49 -6.34 -21.44 -1.57
CA GLY A 49 -5.01 -21.04 -1.10
C GLY A 49 -4.25 -20.22 -2.13
N LYS A 50 -4.23 -20.65 -3.41
CA LYS A 50 -3.65 -19.89 -4.52
C LYS A 50 -4.31 -18.53 -4.68
N MET A 51 -5.65 -18.46 -4.66
CA MET A 51 -6.39 -17.20 -4.79
C MET A 51 -6.12 -16.24 -3.62
N SER A 52 -6.02 -16.75 -2.39
CA SER A 52 -5.64 -15.98 -1.20
C SER A 52 -4.24 -15.38 -1.36
N ILE A 53 -3.25 -16.17 -1.78
CA ILE A 53 -1.87 -15.69 -1.99
C ILE A 53 -1.82 -14.60 -3.05
N VAL A 54 -2.53 -14.77 -4.18
CA VAL A 54 -2.62 -13.74 -5.23
C VAL A 54 -3.23 -12.45 -4.68
N GLY A 55 -4.32 -12.55 -3.91
CA GLY A 55 -4.93 -11.39 -3.25
C GLY A 55 -3.97 -10.68 -2.30
N GLY A 56 -3.21 -11.42 -1.50
CA GLY A 56 -2.19 -10.87 -0.61
C GLY A 56 -1.05 -10.18 -1.35
N LEU A 57 -0.57 -10.75 -2.46
CA LEU A 57 0.45 -10.12 -3.31
C LEU A 57 -0.04 -8.81 -3.94
N LEU A 58 -1.29 -8.77 -4.41
CA LEU A 58 -1.89 -7.55 -4.95
C LEU A 58 -2.02 -6.46 -3.89
N LEU A 59 -2.42 -6.82 -2.66
CA LEU A 59 -2.48 -5.87 -1.54
C LEU A 59 -1.09 -5.34 -1.17
N GLY A 60 -0.08 -6.20 -1.14
CA GLY A 60 1.31 -5.79 -0.84
C GLY A 60 1.90 -4.85 -1.90
N LEU A 61 1.50 -5.01 -3.16
CA LEU A 61 1.94 -4.16 -4.28
C LEU A 61 1.06 -2.93 -4.49
N ALA A 62 -0.09 -2.81 -3.83
CA ALA A 62 -1.08 -1.78 -4.09
C ALA A 62 -0.52 -0.35 -4.08
N VAL A 63 0.36 -0.06 -3.10
CA VAL A 63 0.99 1.26 -2.95
C VAL A 63 1.94 1.56 -4.11
N VAL A 64 2.77 0.58 -4.48
CA VAL A 64 3.72 0.71 -5.61
C VAL A 64 2.96 0.88 -6.93
N ILE A 65 1.88 0.14 -7.12
CA ILE A 65 1.00 0.26 -8.30
C ILE A 65 0.38 1.65 -8.36
N ALA A 66 -0.11 2.17 -7.22
CA ALA A 66 -0.69 3.51 -7.14
C ALA A 66 0.34 4.60 -7.48
N GLU A 67 1.54 4.54 -6.88
CA GLU A 67 2.64 5.47 -7.18
C GLU A 67 3.01 5.44 -8.68
N ALA A 68 3.13 4.25 -9.27
CA ALA A 68 3.44 4.10 -10.69
C ALA A 68 2.35 4.69 -11.59
N LEU A 69 1.07 4.49 -11.24
CA LEU A 69 -0.07 5.02 -12.00
C LEU A 69 -0.16 6.55 -11.91
N PHE A 70 0.03 7.13 -10.71
CA PHE A 70 0.02 8.58 -10.54
C PHE A 70 1.19 9.24 -11.28
N ASN A 71 2.38 8.62 -11.25
CA ASN A 71 3.53 9.06 -12.04
C ASN A 71 3.26 8.98 -13.55
N ALA A 72 2.70 7.88 -14.04
CA ALA A 72 2.36 7.73 -15.45
C ALA A 72 1.28 8.74 -15.91
N GLY A 73 0.37 9.11 -15.02
CA GLY A 73 -0.69 10.10 -15.27
C GLY A 73 -0.26 11.56 -15.12
N GLY A 74 1.01 11.84 -14.79
CA GLY A 74 1.52 13.22 -14.62
C GLY A 74 0.94 13.95 -13.40
N MET A 75 0.41 13.22 -12.42
CA MET A 75 -0.14 13.80 -11.19
C MET A 75 0.96 14.01 -10.13
N PRO A 76 0.83 15.02 -9.24
CA PRO A 76 1.75 15.19 -8.13
C PRO A 76 1.73 13.94 -7.25
N THR A 77 2.88 13.27 -7.12
CA THR A 77 3.01 12.10 -6.24
C THR A 77 3.54 12.52 -4.89
N ILE A 78 2.76 12.27 -3.83
CA ILE A 78 3.25 12.38 -2.46
C ILE A 78 4.05 11.11 -2.18
N GLY A 79 5.38 11.21 -2.27
CA GLY A 79 6.26 10.09 -1.97
C GLY A 79 6.17 9.72 -0.49
N ILE A 80 6.22 8.42 -0.19
CA ILE A 80 6.43 7.96 1.19
C ILE A 80 7.88 8.31 1.55
N SER A 81 8.05 9.26 2.46
CA SER A 81 9.36 9.54 3.06
C SER A 81 9.86 8.27 3.75
N ARG A 82 10.96 7.68 3.25
CA ARG A 82 11.55 6.44 3.76
C ARG A 82 12.22 6.65 5.10
#